data_AF-A0A2U9IHN0-F1
#
_entry.id   AF-A0A2U9IHN0-F1
#
_cell.length_a   1.000
_cell.length_b   1.000
_cell.length_c   1.000
_cell.angle_alpha   90.00
_cell.angle_beta   90.00
_cell.angle_gamma   90.00
#
_symmetry.space_group_name_H-M   'P 1'
#
loop_
_entity.id
_entity.type
_entity.pdbx_description
1 polymer ?
#
loop_
_entity_poly.entity_id
_entity_poly.type
_entity_poly.pdbx_seq_one_letter_code
_entity_poly.pdbx_strand_id
1 'polypeptide(L)'
;MGLKLSEHRDLAIKYFQISYSTVNPIICLSFALRSIEEIAMDILLESEGYNVYSPDTQNKMIKIIRENPELYEIYLKVLYNMSKLLMEGDFNKEFLVDLEKIISKILNYTFKI
;
A
#
# COMPACT_ATOMS: atom_id res chain seq x y z
N MET A 1 5.15 -12.67 -24.90
CA MET A 1 3.83 -12.06 -24.62
C MET A 1 3.96 -11.45 -23.24
N GLY A 2 4.16 -10.13 -23.12
CA GLY A 2 4.39 -9.50 -21.82
C GLY A 2 3.15 -9.66 -20.95
N LEU A 3 3.32 -10.12 -19.71
CA LEU A 3 2.24 -10.15 -18.73
C LEU A 3 1.65 -8.74 -18.63
N LYS A 4 0.41 -8.57 -19.11
CA LYS A 4 -0.30 -7.30 -18.98
C LYS A 4 -0.65 -7.17 -17.51
N LEU A 5 0.04 -6.27 -16.81
CA LEU A 5 -0.27 -5.92 -15.43
C LEU A 5 -1.75 -5.51 -15.35
N SER A 6 -2.43 -5.90 -14.27
CA SER A 6 -3.79 -5.42 -14.03
C SER A 6 -3.76 -3.89 -13.83
N GLU A 7 -4.88 -3.23 -14.11
CA GLU A 7 -4.99 -1.78 -13.91
C GLU A 7 -4.71 -1.38 -12.46
N HIS A 8 -5.10 -2.22 -11.49
CA HIS A 8 -4.84 -1.99 -10.07
C HIS A 8 -3.37 -2.17 -9.71
N ARG A 9 -2.66 -3.12 -10.32
CA ARG A 9 -1.21 -3.28 -10.12
C ARG A 9 -0.44 -2.09 -10.70
N ASP A 10 -0.84 -1.59 -11.86
CA ASP A 10 -0.28 -0.36 -12.44
C ASP A 10 -0.55 0.88 -11.54
N LEU A 11 -1.75 0.99 -10.96
CA LEU A 11 -2.08 2.05 -10.02
C LEU A 11 -1.26 1.95 -8.74
N ALA A 12 -1.07 0.75 -8.19
CA ALA A 12 -0.20 0.52 -7.02
C ALA A 12 1.22 1.06 -7.29
N ILE A 13 1.81 0.71 -8.44
CA ILE A 13 3.15 1.20 -8.82
C ILE A 13 3.18 2.73 -8.92
N LYS A 14 2.17 3.35 -9.53
CA LYS A 14 2.10 4.82 -9.66
C LYS A 14 1.96 5.50 -8.31
N TYR A 15 1.11 5.00 -7.42
CA TYR A 15 0.97 5.54 -6.07
C TYR A 15 2.24 5.36 -5.25
N PHE A 16 2.90 4.22 -5.38
CA PHE A 16 4.25 4.03 -4.84
C PHE A 16 5.24 5.09 -5.35
N GLN A 17 5.28 5.37 -6.66
CA GLN A 17 6.19 6.37 -7.22
C GLN A 17 5.92 7.77 -6.67
N ILE A 18 4.64 8.13 -6.53
CA ILE A 18 4.26 9.41 -5.92
C ILE A 18 4.70 9.44 -4.45
N SER A 19 4.44 8.36 -3.70
CA SER A 19 4.86 8.21 -2.30
C SER A 19 6.37 8.41 -2.12
N TYR A 20 7.18 7.84 -3.01
CA TYR A 20 8.64 7.98 -2.95
C TYR A 20 9.15 9.37 -3.39
N SER A 21 8.49 10.00 -4.36
CA SER A 21 8.95 11.26 -4.95
C SER A 21 8.62 12.50 -4.11
N THR A 22 7.69 12.39 -3.15
CA THR A 22 7.24 13.53 -2.34
C THR A 22 8.10 13.71 -1.10
N VAL A 23 8.39 14.98 -0.79
CA VAL A 23 9.03 15.37 0.48
C VAL A 23 8.03 15.60 1.61
N ASN A 24 6.72 15.68 1.28
CA ASN A 24 5.67 15.85 2.28
C ASN A 24 5.29 14.47 2.84
N PRO A 25 5.50 14.22 4.13
CA PRO A 25 5.28 12.89 4.71
C PRO A 25 3.82 12.46 4.82
N ILE A 26 2.89 13.39 4.99
CA ILE A 26 1.45 13.09 4.98
C ILE A 26 1.11 12.53 3.60
N ILE A 27 1.55 13.22 2.55
CA ILE A 27 1.36 12.80 1.17
C ILE A 27 2.05 11.45 0.93
N CYS A 28 3.29 11.28 1.42
CA CYS A 28 4.05 10.05 1.32
C CYS A 28 3.27 8.85 1.89
N LEU A 29 2.82 8.95 3.14
CA LEU A 29 2.10 7.89 3.84
C LEU A 29 0.72 7.62 3.24
N SER A 30 -0.02 8.67 2.84
CA SER A 30 -1.31 8.50 2.18
C SER A 30 -1.19 7.73 0.87
N PHE A 31 -0.17 8.00 0.06
CA PHE A 31 0.05 7.27 -1.18
C PHE A 31 0.65 5.87 -0.96
N ALA A 32 1.45 5.66 0.10
CA ALA A 32 1.89 4.33 0.50
C ALA A 32 0.69 3.45 0.91
N LEU A 33 -0.22 3.99 1.73
CA LEU A 33 -1.46 3.32 2.10
C LEU A 33 -2.29 3.00 0.86
N ARG A 34 -2.45 3.97 -0.05
CA ARG A 34 -3.20 3.76 -1.29
C ARG A 34 -2.61 2.66 -2.16
N SER A 35 -1.28 2.60 -2.27
CA SER A 35 -0.61 1.52 -2.99
C SER A 35 -0.94 0.13 -2.42
N ILE A 36 -1.03 0.01 -1.10
CA ILE A 36 -1.39 -1.26 -0.44
C ILE A 36 -2.86 -1.62 -0.72
N GLU A 37 -3.76 -0.64 -0.71
CA GLU A 37 -5.17 -0.84 -1.05
C GLU A 37 -5.35 -1.33 -2.49
N GLU A 38 -4.62 -0.75 -3.46
CA GLU A 38 -4.67 -1.20 -4.85
C GLU A 38 -4.12 -2.63 -5.03
N ILE A 39 -3.07 -3.01 -4.27
CA ILE A 39 -2.58 -4.39 -4.22
C ILE A 39 -3.66 -5.34 -3.69
N ALA A 40 -4.34 -4.95 -2.60
CA ALA A 40 -5.41 -5.76 -2.02
C ALA A 40 -6.60 -5.90 -2.98
N MET A 41 -6.91 -4.84 -3.74
CA MET A 41 -7.95 -4.85 -4.77
C MET A 41 -7.59 -5.77 -5.95
N ASP A 42 -6.32 -5.78 -6.37
CA ASP A 42 -5.82 -6.69 -7.40
C ASP A 42 -6.02 -8.16 -7.01
N ILE A 43 -5.58 -8.53 -5.81
CA ILE A 43 -5.76 -9.88 -5.25
C ILE A 43 -7.26 -10.24 -5.12
N LEU A 44 -8.08 -9.27 -4.72
CA LEU A 44 -9.52 -9.47 -4.60
C LEU A 44 -10.17 -9.75 -5.97
N LEU A 45 -9.77 -9.02 -7.01
CA LEU A 45 -10.24 -9.23 -8.38
C LEU A 45 -9.79 -10.57 -8.95
N GLU A 46 -8.55 -10.98 -8.69
CA GLU A 46 -8.04 -12.30 -9.11
C GLU A 46 -8.82 -13.45 -8.46
N SER A 47 -9.30 -13.27 -7.22
CA SER A 47 -10.02 -14.32 -6.48
C SER A 47 -11.53 -14.35 -6.74
N GLU A 48 -12.19 -13.20 -6.89
CA GLU A 48 -13.66 -13.10 -7.00
C GLU A 48 -14.17 -12.60 -8.36
N GLY A 49 -13.28 -12.16 -9.26
CA GLY A 49 -13.64 -11.55 -10.55
C GLY A 49 -14.28 -10.16 -10.40
N TYR A 50 -15.01 -9.69 -11.43
CA TYR A 50 -15.55 -8.31 -11.48
C TYR A 50 -16.70 -8.00 -10.50
N ASN A 51 -17.18 -8.99 -9.73
CA ASN A 51 -18.29 -8.82 -8.76
C ASN A 51 -17.88 -8.09 -7.46
N VAL A 52 -16.69 -7.49 -7.45
CA VAL A 52 -16.06 -6.96 -6.24
C VAL A 52 -16.48 -5.56 -5.87
N TYR A 53 -17.17 -4.78 -6.71
CA TYR A 53 -17.60 -3.41 -6.41
C TYR A 53 -18.92 -3.40 -5.63
N SER A 54 -18.84 -3.59 -4.31
CA SER A 54 -19.98 -3.57 -3.39
C SER A 54 -19.63 -2.75 -2.13
N PRO A 55 -20.61 -2.44 -1.27
CA PRO A 55 -20.30 -1.80 0.03
C PRO A 55 -19.31 -2.61 0.88
N ASP A 56 -19.18 -3.91 0.64
CA ASP A 56 -18.29 -4.81 1.38
C ASP A 56 -16.86 -4.88 0.83
N THR A 57 -16.56 -4.26 -0.32
CA THR A 57 -15.23 -4.32 -0.96
C THR A 57 -14.13 -3.93 0.03
N GLN A 58 -14.34 -2.87 0.80
CA GLN A 58 -13.34 -2.38 1.74
C GLN A 58 -13.07 -3.39 2.85
N ASN A 59 -14.12 -4.03 3.38
CA ASN A 59 -13.97 -5.09 4.39
C ASN A 59 -13.21 -6.30 3.82
N LYS A 60 -13.49 -6.68 2.57
CA LYS A 60 -12.80 -7.76 1.88
C LYS A 60 -11.32 -7.44 1.63
N MET A 61 -11.00 -6.23 1.18
CA MET A 61 -9.61 -5.79 1.02
C MET A 61 -8.87 -5.80 2.36
N ILE A 62 -9.47 -5.29 3.44
CA ILE A 62 -8.86 -5.35 4.78
C ILE A 62 -8.63 -6.80 5.22
N LYS A 63 -9.57 -7.71 4.92
CA LYS A 63 -9.40 -9.14 5.21
C LYS A 63 -8.20 -9.72 4.45
N ILE A 64 -8.08 -9.46 3.14
CA ILE A 64 -6.93 -9.87 2.33
C ILE A 64 -5.62 -9.35 2.92
N ILE A 65 -5.58 -8.07 3.29
CA ILE A 65 -4.40 -7.45 3.91
C ILE A 65 -4.02 -8.19 5.19
N ARG A 66 -4.99 -8.51 6.06
CA ARG A 66 -4.76 -9.20 7.35
C ARG A 66 -4.35 -10.66 7.19
N GLU A 67 -4.89 -11.35 6.19
CA GLU A 67 -4.61 -12.77 5.93
C GLU A 67 -3.28 -12.99 5.21
N ASN A 68 -2.69 -11.94 4.63
CA ASN A 68 -1.36 -11.98 4.03
C ASN A 68 -0.30 -11.41 5.00
N PRO A 69 0.57 -12.23 5.62
CA PRO A 69 1.49 -11.76 6.65
C PRO A 69 2.46 -10.67 6.19
N GLU A 70 2.95 -10.77 4.95
CA GLU A 70 3.91 -9.81 4.38
C GLU A 70 3.22 -8.46 4.13
N LEU A 71 2.03 -8.48 3.49
CA LEU A 71 1.24 -7.27 3.24
C LEU A 71 0.74 -6.64 4.55
N TYR A 72 0.36 -7.44 5.53
CA TYR A 72 -0.08 -6.97 6.84
C TYR A 72 1.03 -6.27 7.60
N GLU A 73 2.25 -6.80 7.58
CA GLU A 73 3.41 -6.18 8.22
C GLU A 73 3.68 -4.78 7.64
N ILE A 74 3.61 -4.66 6.30
CA ILE A 74 3.78 -3.38 5.60
C ILE A 74 2.66 -2.42 5.99
N TYR A 75 1.41 -2.87 5.97
CA TYR A 75 0.23 -2.08 6.32
C TYR A 75 0.32 -1.53 7.75
N LEU A 76 0.68 -2.37 8.73
CA LEU A 76 0.86 -1.94 10.11
C LEU A 76 1.94 -0.87 10.27
N LYS A 77 3.04 -0.99 9.52
CA LYS A 77 4.11 0.01 9.55
C LYS A 77 3.67 1.34 8.97
N VAL A 78 2.89 1.35 7.89
CA VAL A 78 2.30 2.59 7.36
C VAL A 78 1.38 3.23 8.41
N LEU A 79 0.46 2.47 8.99
CA LEU A 79 -0.48 2.97 10.00
C LEU A 79 0.22 3.48 11.28
N TYR A 80 1.28 2.78 11.72
CA TYR A 80 2.08 3.21 12.85
C TYR A 80 2.72 4.57 12.59
N ASN A 81 3.33 4.75 11.41
CA ASN A 81 3.96 6.01 11.03
C ASN A 81 2.93 7.14 10.84
N MET A 82 1.75 6.85 10.30
CA MET A 82 0.64 7.81 10.25
C MET A 82 0.21 8.23 11.66
N SER A 83 0.06 7.28 12.57
CA SER A 83 -0.32 7.55 13.97
C SER A 83 0.75 8.39 14.68
N LYS A 84 2.02 8.01 14.53
CA LYS A 84 3.16 8.73 15.09
C LYS A 84 3.19 10.18 14.61
N LEU A 85 3.00 10.38 13.31
CA LEU A 85 2.92 11.71 12.73
C LEU A 85 1.79 12.54 13.33
N LEU A 86 0.59 11.97 13.45
CA LEU A 86 -0.56 12.68 14.04
C LEU A 86 -0.34 13.05 15.52
N MET A 87 0.40 12.21 16.27
CA MET A 87 0.63 12.41 17.70
C MET A 87 1.80 13.34 18.00
N GLU A 88 2.91 13.18 17.29
CA GLU A 88 4.18 13.85 17.61
C GLU A 88 4.41 15.08 16.74
N GLY A 89 3.78 15.16 15.56
CA GLY A 89 3.92 16.26 14.62
C GLY A 89 5.33 16.45 14.05
N ASP A 90 6.27 15.57 14.40
CA ASP A 90 7.69 15.72 14.08
C ASP A 90 8.19 14.66 13.08
N PHE A 91 9.03 15.14 12.17
CA PHE A 91 9.61 14.40 11.06
C PHE A 91 11.09 14.24 11.30
N ASN A 92 11.46 13.25 12.13
CA ASN A 92 12.86 12.95 12.34
C ASN A 92 13.42 12.12 11.16
N LYS A 93 14.76 12.11 10.99
CA LYS A 93 15.43 11.33 9.94
C LYS A 93 15.10 9.83 9.98
N GLU A 94 14.84 9.30 11.17
CA GLU A 94 14.50 7.89 11.38
C GLU A 94 13.17 7.53 10.72
N PHE A 95 12.18 8.40 10.80
CA PHE A 95 10.89 8.26 10.12
C PHE A 95 11.06 8.20 8.58
N LEU A 96 11.95 9.00 8.00
CA LEU A 96 12.23 8.97 6.55
C LEU A 96 12.90 7.65 6.13
N VAL A 97 13.86 7.16 6.92
CA VAL A 97 14.52 5.86 6.66
C VAL A 97 13.52 4.70 6.78
N ASP A 98 12.61 4.75 7.74
CA ASP A 98 11.60 3.72 7.89
C ASP A 98 10.54 3.78 6.78
N LEU A 99 10.20 4.97 6.31
CA LEU A 99 9.40 5.15 5.10
C LEU A 99 10.08 4.51 3.87
N GLU A 100 11.36 4.78 3.62
CA GLU A 100 12.09 4.18 2.50
C GLU A 100 12.07 2.64 2.55
N LYS A 101 12.19 2.05 3.75
CA LYS A 101 12.09 0.59 3.94
C LYS A 101 10.68 0.08 3.66
N ILE A 102 9.65 0.77 4.14
CA ILE A 102 8.24 0.40 3.91
C ILE A 102 7.94 0.46 2.40
N ILE A 103 8.34 1.55 1.77
CA ILE A 103 8.20 1.81 0.34
C ILE A 103 8.89 0.68 -0.45
N SER A 104 10.15 0.36 -0.13
CA SER A 104 10.87 -0.75 -0.78
C SER A 104 10.18 -2.11 -0.62
N LYS A 105 9.59 -2.39 0.55
CA LYS A 105 8.81 -3.62 0.78
C LYS A 105 7.55 -3.68 -0.07
N ILE A 106 6.82 -2.57 -0.22
CA ILE A 106 5.64 -2.47 -1.09
C ILE A 106 6.04 -2.83 -2.52
N LEU A 107 7.10 -2.23 -3.05
CA LEU A 107 7.53 -2.46 -4.44
C LEU A 107 7.91 -3.92 -4.69
N ASN A 108 8.70 -4.50 -3.79
CA ASN A 108 9.12 -5.90 -3.89
C ASN A 108 7.92 -6.85 -3.84
N TYR A 109 6.94 -6.54 -2.99
CA TYR A 109 5.70 -7.31 -2.94
C TYR A 109 4.92 -7.21 -4.25
N THR A 110 4.71 -5.99 -4.77
CA THR A 110 3.95 -5.75 -6.01
C THR A 110 4.52 -6.47 -7.23
N PHE A 111 5.84 -6.67 -7.31
CA PHE A 111 6.48 -7.42 -8.39
C PHE A 111 6.57 -8.94 -8.17
N LYS A 112 6.27 -9.43 -6.97
CA LYS A 112 6.34 -10.85 -6.60
C LYS A 112 5.03 -11.58 -6.88
N ILE A 113 3.90 -10.91 -6.65
CA ILE A 113 2.57 -11.32 -7.12
C ILE A 113 2.42 -10.97 -8.60
#